data_AF-A0A7I4Z357-F1
#
_entry.id   AF-A0A7I4Z357-F1
#
_cell.length_a   1.000
_cell.length_b   1.000
_cell.length_c   1.000
_cell.angle_alpha   90.00
_cell.angle_beta   90.00
_cell.angle_gamma   90.00
#
_symmetry.space_group_name_H-M   'P 1'
#
loop_
_entity.id
_entity.type
_entity.pdbx_description
1 polymer ?
#
loop_
_entity_poly.entity_id
_entity_poly.type
_entity_poly.pdbx_seq_one_letter_code
_entity_poly.pdbx_strand_id
1 'polypeptide(L)' 'MEKVPRITDRHKEARLGFAKMNLGRDWAKGKEELKRALIEAWRATDEEHLRNLVSGMPHRLFDVALKQGGAIDY' A
#
# COMPACT_ATOMS: atom_id res chain seq x y z
N MET A 1 -19.27 12.31 27.62
CA MET A 1 -19.28 12.27 26.15
C MET A 1 -18.84 13.61 25.63
N GLU A 2 -17.71 13.67 24.93
CA GLU A 2 -17.22 14.89 24.30
C GLU A 2 -18.14 15.24 23.10
N LYS A 3 -18.56 16.50 22.99
CA LYS A 3 -19.50 16.91 21.93
C LYS A 3 -18.76 16.93 20.59
N VAL A 4 -19.27 16.17 19.62
CA VAL A 4 -18.75 16.17 18.25
C VAL A 4 -18.88 17.59 17.65
N PRO A 5 -17.80 18.17 17.08
CA PRO A 5 -17.84 19.49 16.48
C PRO A 5 -18.88 19.60 15.35
N ARG A 6 -19.61 20.72 15.30
CA ARG A 6 -20.56 20.98 14.21
C ARG A 6 -19.81 21.16 12.90
N ILE A 7 -20.42 20.72 11.80
CA ILE A 7 -19.88 20.92 10.46
C ILE A 7 -19.78 22.44 10.16
N THR A 8 -18.58 22.91 9.89
CA THR A 8 -18.32 24.30 9.48
C THR A 8 -18.65 24.49 8.00
N ASP A 9 -18.83 25.73 7.57
CA ASP A 9 -19.09 26.01 6.15
C ASP A 9 -17.91 25.61 5.27
N ARG A 10 -16.67 25.77 5.76
CA ARG A 10 -15.46 25.23 5.11
C ARG A 10 -15.55 23.72 4.87
N HIS A 11 -16.07 22.94 5.83
CA HIS A 11 -16.26 21.50 5.64
C HIS A 11 -17.31 21.20 4.57
N LYS A 12 -18.38 22.00 4.47
CA LYS A 12 -19.41 21.84 3.43
C LYS A 12 -18.85 22.13 2.04
N GLU A 13 -18.10 23.22 1.89
CA GLU A 13 -17.45 23.60 0.63
C GLU A 13 -16.47 22.52 0.16
N ALA A 14 -15.60 22.02 1.05
CA ALA A 14 -14.65 20.96 0.72
C ALA A 14 -15.36 19.66 0.29
N ARG A 15 -16.45 19.28 0.97
CA ARG A 15 -17.26 18.10 0.60
C ARG A 15 -17.96 18.27 -0.74
N LEU A 16 -18.52 19.45 -1.01
CA LEU A 16 -19.15 19.76 -2.29
C LEU A 16 -18.12 19.76 -3.43
N GLY A 17 -16.92 20.31 -3.21
CA GLY A 17 -15.81 20.26 -4.16
C GLY A 17 -15.41 18.82 -4.48
N PHE A 18 -15.19 18.01 -3.44
CA PHE A 18 -14.87 16.58 -3.60
C PHE A 18 -15.96 15.84 -4.38
N ALA A 19 -17.24 16.05 -4.05
CA ALA A 19 -18.36 15.41 -4.72
C ALA A 19 -18.42 15.79 -6.21
N LYS A 20 -18.27 17.09 -6.55
CA LYS A 20 -18.24 17.57 -7.93
C LYS A 20 -17.10 16.93 -8.73
N MET A 21 -15.90 16.86 -8.14
CA MET A 21 -14.73 16.28 -8.79
C MET A 21 -14.84 14.77 -9.03
N ASN A 22 -15.62 14.06 -8.22
CA ASN A 22 -15.69 12.59 -8.26
C ASN A 22 -17.04 12.05 -8.71
N LEU A 23 -17.97 12.92 -9.14
CA LEU A 23 -19.36 12.55 -9.43
C LEU A 23 -19.48 11.49 -10.55
N GLY A 24 -18.61 11.55 -11.54
CA GLY A 24 -18.53 10.59 -12.65
C GLY A 24 -17.45 9.53 -12.49
N ARG A 25 -16.80 9.43 -11.32
CA ARG A 25 -15.70 8.50 -11.13
C ARG A 25 -16.23 7.10 -10.89
N ASP A 26 -15.89 6.17 -11.79
CA ASP A 26 -16.15 4.75 -11.58
C ASP A 26 -15.07 4.15 -10.66
N TRP A 27 -15.37 4.16 -9.36
CA TRP A 27 -14.51 3.58 -8.34
C TRP A 27 -14.42 2.06 -8.41
N ALA A 28 -15.46 1.39 -8.94
CA ALA A 28 -15.44 -0.05 -9.13
C ALA A 28 -14.45 -0.42 -10.22
N LYS A 29 -14.44 0.32 -11.33
CA LYS A 29 -13.43 0.17 -12.39
C LYS A 29 -12.01 0.30 -11.85
N GLY A 30 -11.71 1.35 -11.08
CA GLY A 30 -10.37 1.52 -10.49
C GLY A 30 -9.95 0.37 -9.57
N LYS A 31 -10.89 -0.19 -8.79
CA LYS A 31 -10.64 -1.37 -7.96
C LYS A 31 -10.34 -2.62 -8.78
N GLU A 32 -11.11 -2.87 -9.85
CA GLU A 32 -10.89 -4.04 -10.70
C GLU A 32 -9.62 -3.93 -11.55
N GLU A 33 -9.26 -2.72 -11.99
CA GLU A 33 -7.97 -2.44 -12.64
C GLU A 33 -6.80 -2.71 -11.70
N LEU A 34 -6.88 -2.27 -10.44
CA LEU A 34 -5.86 -2.55 -9.43
C LEU A 34 -5.67 -4.05 -9.19
N LYS A 35 -6.78 -4.80 -9.03
CA LYS A 35 -6.72 -6.26 -8.87
C LYS A 35 -6.05 -6.93 -10.07
N ARG A 36 -6.40 -6.50 -11.29
CA ARG A 36 -5.80 -7.04 -12.51
C ARG A 36 -4.30 -6.78 -12.54
N ALA A 37 -3.88 -5.54 -12.30
CA ALA A 37 -2.47 -5.16 -12.27
C ALA A 37 -1.68 -5.97 -11.23
N LEU A 38 -2.27 -6.25 -10.06
CA LEU A 38 -1.64 -7.07 -9.03
C LEU A 38 -1.44 -8.53 -9.49
N ILE A 39 -2.44 -9.11 -10.15
CA ILE A 39 -2.34 -10.47 -10.70
C ILE A 39 -1.30 -10.53 -11.83
N GLU A 40 -1.27 -9.53 -12.71
CA GLU A 40 -0.30 -9.43 -13.80
C GLU A 40 1.13 -9.30 -13.26
N ALA A 41 1.34 -8.43 -12.27
CA ALA A 41 2.63 -8.27 -11.61
C ALA A 41 3.08 -9.59 -10.96
N TRP A 42 2.20 -10.30 -10.26
CA TRP A 42 2.52 -11.60 -9.66
C TRP A 42 2.90 -12.65 -10.71
N ARG A 43 2.19 -12.71 -11.83
CA ARG A 43 2.50 -13.63 -12.93
C ARG A 43 3.79 -13.29 -13.67
N ALA A 44 4.18 -12.01 -13.67
CA ALA A 44 5.41 -11.53 -14.27
C ALA A 44 6.63 -11.77 -13.36
N THR A 45 6.44 -12.01 -12.06
CA THR A 45 7.52 -12.40 -11.15
C THR A 45 8.06 -13.77 -11.55
N ASP A 46 9.31 -13.81 -11.97
CA ASP A 46 9.97 -15.05 -12.34
C ASP A 46 10.43 -15.86 -11.11
N GLU A 47 10.65 -17.15 -11.32
CA GLU A 47 11.06 -18.07 -10.25
C GLU A 47 12.49 -17.79 -9.75
N GLU A 48 13.36 -17.21 -10.60
CA GLU A 48 14.72 -16.86 -10.24
C GLU A 48 14.75 -15.74 -9.20
N HIS A 49 13.85 -14.76 -9.32
CA HIS A 49 13.67 -13.68 -8.36
C HIS A 49 13.28 -14.21 -6.98
N LEU A 50 12.35 -15.18 -6.93
CA LEU A 50 11.97 -15.84 -5.67
C LEU A 50 13.12 -16.66 -5.09
N ARG A 51 13.87 -17.36 -5.94
CA ARG A 51 15.06 -18.13 -5.51
C ARG A 51 16.13 -17.21 -4.93
N ASN A 52 16.41 -16.09 -5.58
CA ASN A 52 17.38 -15.09 -5.10
C ASN A 52 17.00 -14.53 -3.72
N LEU A 53 15.71 -14.28 -3.48
CA LEU A 53 15.21 -13.86 -2.17
C LEU A 53 15.52 -14.89 -1.07
N VAL A 54 15.27 -16.18 -1.35
CA VAL A 54 15.54 -17.27 -0.40
C VAL A 54 17.04 -17.47 -0.20
N SER A 55 17.81 -17.46 -1.30
CA SER A 55 19.27 -17.62 -1.27
C SER A 55 19.99 -16.51 -0.49
N GLY A 56 19.39 -15.31 -0.38
CA GLY A 56 19.92 -14.23 0.45
C GLY A 56 19.68 -14.39 1.96
N MET A 57 18.80 -15.29 2.38
CA MET A 57 18.42 -15.45 3.80
C MET A 57 19.60 -15.75 4.74
N PRO A 58 20.57 -16.62 4.39
CA PRO A 58 21.73 -16.87 5.26
C PRO A 58 22.55 -15.60 5.55
N HIS A 59 22.72 -14.72 4.56
CA HIS A 59 23.43 -13.45 4.75
C HIS A 59 22.68 -12.54 5.72
N ARG A 60 21.37 -12.42 5.56
CA ARG A 60 20.52 -11.60 6.46
C ARG A 60 20.55 -12.12 7.89
N LEU A 61 20.53 -13.44 8.07
CA LEU A 61 20.67 -14.06 9.40
C LEU A 61 22.05 -13.75 10.02
N PHE A 62 23.10 -13.72 9.21
CA PHE A 62 24.44 -13.33 9.65
C PHE A 62 24.47 -11.86 10.10
N ASP A 63 23.87 -10.95 9.33
CA ASP A 63 23.78 -9.53 9.69
C ASP A 63 23.01 -9.30 11.01
N VAL A 64 21.92 -10.05 11.22
CA VAL A 64 21.17 -10.02 12.48
C VAL A 64 22.06 -10.47 13.66
N ALA A 65 22.84 -11.54 13.46
CA ALA A 65 23.76 -12.02 14.49
C ALA A 65 24.86 -10.98 14.80
N LEU A 66 25.43 -10.34 13.78
CA LEU A 66 26.40 -9.25 13.94
C LEU A 66 25.82 -8.07 14.71
N LYS A 67 24.55 -7.71 14.45
CA LYS A 67 23.84 -6.65 15.17
C LYS A 67 23.24 -7.10 16.50
N GLN A 68 23.58 -8.30 17.00
CA GLN A 68 23.10 -8.84 18.28
C GLN A 68 21.56 -8.84 18.39
N GLY A 69 20.89 -9.17 17.28
CA GLY A 69 19.42 -9.16 17.20
C GLY A 69 18.80 -7.80 16.87
N GLY A 70 19.61 -6.77 16.62
CA GLY A 70 19.14 -5.45 16.18
C GLY A 70 18.65 -5.41 14.73
N ALA A 71 17.99 -4.32 14.35
CA ALA A 71 17.42 -4.14 13.01
C ALA A 71 18.50 -4.11 11.91
N ILE A 72 18.25 -4.85 10.82
CA ILE A 72 19.07 -4.87 9.61
C ILE A 72 18.34 -4.18 8.46
N ASP A 73 19.09 -3.84 7.41
CA ASP A 73 18.54 -3.36 6.14
C ASP A 73 18.34 -4.58 5.24
N TYR A 74 17.09 -4.91 4.87
CA TYR A 74 16.69 -6.17 4.24
C TYR A 74 16.02 -5.97 2.87
#